data_AF-A0A0X8HTZ7-F1
#
_entry.id   AF-A0A0X8HTZ7-F1
#
_cell.length_a   1.000
_cell.length_b   1.000
_cell.length_c   1.000
_cell.angle_alpha   90.00
_cell.angle_beta   90.00
_cell.angle_gamma   90.00
#
_symmetry.space_group_name_H-M   'P 1'
#
loop_
_entity.id
_entity.type
_entity.pdbx_description
1 polymer ?
#
loop_
_entity_poly.entity_id
_entity_poly.type
_entity_poly.pdbx_seq_one_letter_code
_entity_poly.pdbx_strand_id
1 'polypeptide(L)'
;MARTNFVGMVISQGKMQKTVKVRVERKVYNKKINKEMFHRKDFLVHDEGEVSREGDLVRIESTRPISKRKSFSVAEILRNKGQQFAMFEAQSKKIVAQEERVKAEEFINRRVTKQKNDSILLNDLVKLQQAHAENKIDSEEVREIRERYGIQEFTPESLKSILQLDLKSLEEDLTRQRSSIEAVANELQGLMADEARADEYLASKGIENAAEMKKHTKKNILRKHLLREKNL
;
A
#
# COMPACT_ATOMS: atom_id res chain seq x y z
N MET A 1 31.55 -32.83 -25.74
CA MET A 1 30.30 -32.70 -26.51
C MET A 1 29.41 -31.67 -25.84
N ALA A 2 28.70 -30.86 -26.61
CA ALA A 2 27.72 -29.91 -26.07
C ALA A 2 26.55 -30.67 -25.41
N ARG A 3 26.07 -30.18 -24.25
CA ARG A 3 24.89 -30.73 -23.56
C ARG A 3 23.62 -30.12 -24.16
N THR A 4 22.56 -30.92 -24.27
CA THR A 4 21.25 -30.39 -24.65
C THR A 4 20.63 -29.66 -23.46
N ASN A 5 20.17 -28.44 -23.68
CA ASN A 5 19.61 -27.59 -22.63
C ASN A 5 18.16 -27.27 -22.94
N PHE A 6 17.33 -27.21 -21.91
CA PHE A 6 15.96 -26.71 -22.00
C PHE A 6 15.70 -25.70 -20.89
N VAL A 7 14.82 -24.75 -21.16
CA VAL A 7 14.27 -23.85 -20.14
C VAL A 7 12.88 -24.35 -19.79
N GLY A 8 12.58 -24.46 -18.51
CA GLY A 8 11.31 -24.95 -18.03
C GLY A 8 10.92 -24.40 -16.68
N MET A 9 9.68 -24.64 -16.29
CA MET A 9 9.13 -24.24 -14.99
C MET A 9 8.99 -25.46 -14.09
N VAL A 10 9.40 -25.33 -12.83
CA VAL A 10 9.20 -26.35 -11.81
C VAL A 10 7.72 -26.44 -11.45
N ILE A 11 7.12 -27.61 -11.69
CA ILE A 11 5.70 -27.86 -11.39
C ILE A 11 5.53 -28.43 -9.98
N SER A 12 6.38 -29.40 -9.62
CA SER A 12 6.25 -30.09 -8.34
C SER A 12 7.61 -30.36 -7.72
N GLN A 13 7.75 -30.02 -6.45
CA GLN A 13 8.93 -30.26 -5.63
C GLN A 13 8.52 -30.82 -4.26
N GLY A 14 9.41 -31.54 -3.57
CA GLY A 14 9.15 -32.14 -2.25
C GLY A 14 8.36 -33.47 -2.27
N LYS A 15 7.83 -33.88 -3.44
CA LYS A 15 7.16 -35.20 -3.59
C LYS A 15 8.14 -36.37 -3.76
N MET A 16 9.36 -36.10 -4.24
CA MET A 16 10.42 -37.09 -4.45
C MET A 16 11.73 -36.52 -3.95
N GLN A 17 12.58 -37.35 -3.35
CA GLN A 17 13.90 -36.93 -2.86
C GLN A 17 14.84 -36.58 -4.02
N LYS A 18 15.56 -35.44 -3.89
CA LYS A 18 16.55 -34.96 -4.88
C LYS A 18 16.06 -34.92 -6.33
N THR A 19 14.75 -34.79 -6.54
CA THR A 19 14.10 -34.92 -7.84
C THR A 19 12.95 -33.94 -7.97
N VAL A 20 12.96 -33.18 -9.05
CA VAL A 20 11.98 -32.13 -9.33
C VAL A 20 11.31 -32.42 -10.66
N LYS A 21 10.00 -32.12 -10.77
CA LYS A 21 9.28 -32.22 -12.05
C LYS A 21 9.28 -30.86 -12.74
N VAL A 22 9.89 -30.80 -13.92
CA VAL A 22 10.02 -29.56 -14.70
C VAL A 22 9.19 -29.67 -15.99
N ARG A 23 8.32 -28.70 -16.24
CA ARG A 23 7.61 -28.52 -17.51
C ARG A 23 8.50 -27.78 -18.49
N VAL A 24 8.78 -28.38 -19.62
CA VAL A 24 9.43 -27.70 -20.74
C VAL A 24 8.39 -27.45 -21.82
N GLU A 25 8.39 -26.24 -22.37
CA GLU A 25 7.55 -25.86 -23.50
C GLU A 25 8.44 -25.63 -24.72
N ARG A 26 8.13 -26.31 -25.82
CA ARG A 26 8.80 -26.15 -27.11
C ARG A 26 7.81 -25.70 -28.16
N LYS A 27 8.22 -24.81 -29.06
CA LYS A 27 7.40 -24.46 -30.22
C LYS A 27 7.50 -25.56 -31.27
N VAL A 28 6.35 -25.99 -31.79
CA VAL A 28 6.23 -27.03 -32.81
C VAL A 28 5.22 -26.57 -33.84
N TYR A 29 5.62 -26.60 -35.10
CA TYR A 29 4.71 -26.29 -36.19
C TYR A 29 3.80 -27.49 -36.49
N ASN A 30 2.49 -27.30 -36.37
CA ASN A 30 1.51 -28.33 -36.75
C ASN A 30 1.09 -28.12 -38.21
N LYS A 31 1.54 -29.02 -39.10
CA LYS A 31 1.27 -28.95 -40.54
C LYS A 31 -0.23 -28.99 -40.88
N LYS A 32 -1.04 -29.75 -40.13
CA LYS A 32 -2.48 -29.90 -40.41
C LYS A 32 -3.25 -28.61 -40.11
N ILE A 33 -2.86 -27.91 -39.04
CA ILE A 33 -3.52 -26.68 -38.59
C ILE A 33 -2.83 -25.43 -39.20
N ASN A 34 -1.64 -25.58 -39.79
CA ASN A 34 -0.82 -24.49 -40.32
C ASN A 34 -0.59 -23.39 -39.25
N LYS A 35 -0.25 -23.82 -38.04
CA LYS A 35 -0.01 -22.93 -36.89
C LYS A 35 1.12 -23.45 -36.01
N GLU A 36 1.98 -22.54 -35.56
CA GLU A 36 2.96 -22.83 -34.52
C GLU A 36 2.29 -22.92 -33.15
N MET A 37 2.49 -24.04 -32.45
CA MET A 37 1.88 -24.32 -31.16
C MET A 37 2.93 -24.72 -30.12
N PHE A 38 2.64 -24.45 -28.86
CA PHE A 38 3.47 -24.89 -27.76
C PHE A 38 3.15 -26.35 -27.41
N HIS A 39 4.17 -27.20 -27.49
CA HIS A 39 4.12 -28.56 -27.00
C HIS A 39 4.82 -28.63 -25.64
N ARG A 40 4.07 -28.98 -24.61
CA ARG A 40 4.55 -29.15 -23.24
C ARG A 40 4.95 -30.60 -22.97
N LYS A 41 6.10 -30.81 -22.32
CA LYS A 41 6.54 -32.10 -21.81
C LYS A 41 7.14 -31.95 -20.42
N ASP A 42 6.73 -32.83 -19.52
CA ASP A 42 7.19 -32.83 -18.14
C ASP A 42 8.37 -33.81 -18.01
N PHE A 43 9.47 -33.36 -17.43
CA PHE A 43 10.68 -34.14 -17.20
C PHE A 43 10.91 -34.35 -15.70
N LEU A 44 11.45 -35.51 -15.34
CA LEU A 44 12.01 -35.75 -14.02
C LEU A 44 13.47 -35.32 -14.04
N VAL A 45 13.80 -34.33 -13.23
CA VAL A 45 15.09 -33.63 -13.25
C VAL A 45 15.78 -33.82 -11.91
N HIS A 46 17.09 -33.99 -11.94
CA HIS A 46 17.91 -34.03 -10.73
C HIS A 46 18.11 -32.65 -10.14
N ASP A 47 17.85 -32.54 -8.86
CA ASP A 47 18.28 -31.42 -8.05
C ASP A 47 19.00 -32.00 -6.83
N GLU A 48 20.33 -31.89 -6.78
CA GLU A 48 21.14 -32.43 -5.68
C GLU A 48 21.04 -31.56 -4.42
N GLY A 49 20.96 -30.23 -4.61
CA GLY A 49 20.93 -29.25 -3.53
C GLY A 49 19.53 -28.94 -3.02
N GLU A 50 18.49 -29.54 -3.62
CA GLU A 50 17.08 -29.29 -3.31
C GLU A 50 16.74 -27.79 -3.30
N VAL A 51 17.40 -27.03 -4.19
CA VAL A 51 17.34 -25.57 -4.23
C VAL A 51 16.07 -25.09 -4.91
N SER A 52 15.59 -25.81 -5.93
CA SER A 52 14.44 -25.39 -6.73
C SER A 52 13.15 -25.58 -5.94
N ARG A 53 12.16 -24.68 -6.11
CA ARG A 53 10.80 -24.84 -5.58
C ARG A 53 9.75 -24.70 -6.68
N GLU A 54 8.51 -25.05 -6.35
CA GLU A 54 7.37 -24.94 -7.25
C GLU A 54 7.19 -23.49 -7.73
N GLY A 55 7.14 -23.30 -9.06
CA GLY A 55 7.04 -21.98 -9.69
C GLY A 55 8.36 -21.35 -10.14
N ASP A 56 9.51 -21.96 -9.84
CA ASP A 56 10.81 -21.47 -10.33
C ASP A 56 11.00 -21.75 -11.83
N LEU A 57 11.65 -20.82 -12.52
CA LEU A 57 12.11 -21.01 -13.90
C LEU A 57 13.55 -21.50 -13.86
N VAL A 58 13.81 -22.67 -14.45
CA VAL A 58 15.10 -23.35 -14.40
C VAL A 58 15.60 -23.71 -15.79
N ARG A 59 16.92 -23.64 -15.97
CA ARG A 59 17.61 -24.24 -17.10
C ARG A 59 18.04 -25.65 -16.70
N ILE A 60 17.59 -26.63 -17.48
CA ILE A 60 17.92 -28.04 -17.28
C ILE A 60 18.89 -28.49 -18.38
N GLU A 61 19.84 -29.33 -18.02
CA GLU A 61 20.84 -29.88 -18.95
C GLU A 61 20.76 -31.40 -18.99
N SER A 62 21.06 -31.99 -20.15
CA SER A 62 21.16 -33.45 -20.29
C SER A 62 22.37 -34.00 -19.55
N THR A 63 22.15 -35.08 -18.79
CA THR A 63 23.18 -35.78 -18.04
C THR A 63 23.15 -37.28 -18.35
N ARG A 64 24.09 -38.05 -17.79
CA ARG A 64 23.98 -39.51 -17.81
C ARG A 64 22.64 -39.95 -17.20
N PRO A 65 22.04 -41.07 -17.60
CA PRO A 65 20.87 -41.60 -16.92
C PRO A 65 21.16 -41.80 -15.43
N ILE A 66 20.46 -41.04 -14.58
CA ILE A 66 20.54 -41.14 -13.11
C ILE A 66 19.55 -42.18 -12.61
N SER A 67 18.41 -42.31 -13.30
CA SER A 67 17.38 -43.32 -13.05
C SER A 67 16.63 -43.63 -14.36
N LYS A 68 15.72 -44.61 -14.33
CA LYS A 68 14.95 -45.12 -15.49
C LYS A 68 14.29 -44.01 -16.33
N ARG A 69 13.87 -42.91 -15.71
CA ARG A 69 13.18 -41.77 -16.37
C ARG A 69 13.84 -40.41 -16.12
N LYS A 70 15.04 -40.38 -15.55
CA LYS A 70 15.72 -39.18 -15.06
C LYS A 70 17.09 -39.07 -15.73
N SER A 71 17.17 -38.22 -16.75
CA SER A 71 18.36 -38.00 -17.60
C SER A 71 18.71 -36.51 -17.73
N PHE A 72 18.13 -35.68 -16.88
CA PHE A 72 18.35 -34.24 -16.86
C PHE A 72 18.70 -33.80 -15.44
N SER A 73 19.52 -32.75 -15.32
CA SER A 73 19.84 -32.08 -14.06
C SER A 73 19.50 -30.60 -14.15
N VAL A 74 19.16 -29.98 -13.02
CA VAL A 74 19.05 -28.52 -12.92
C VAL A 74 20.47 -27.97 -13.04
N ALA A 75 20.68 -27.10 -14.02
CA ALA A 75 21.94 -26.41 -14.22
C ALA A 75 21.93 -25.03 -13.55
N GLU A 76 20.79 -24.33 -13.61
CA GLU A 76 20.68 -22.95 -13.17
C GLU A 76 19.23 -22.56 -12.89
N ILE A 77 19.01 -21.75 -11.85
CA ILE A 77 17.72 -21.11 -11.57
C ILE A 77 17.73 -19.73 -12.23
N LEU A 78 16.96 -19.59 -13.32
CA LEU A 78 16.85 -18.34 -14.07
C LEU A 78 15.94 -17.32 -13.38
N ARG A 79 14.88 -17.80 -12.72
CA ARG A 79 13.95 -16.94 -11.98
C ARG A 79 13.41 -17.65 -10.75
N ASN A 80 13.71 -17.09 -9.59
CA ASN A 80 13.31 -17.63 -8.29
C ASN A 80 12.01 -16.97 -7.81
N LYS A 81 10.88 -17.67 -7.97
CA LYS A 81 9.56 -17.22 -7.50
C LYS A 81 9.02 -18.12 -6.39
N GLY A 82 9.26 -19.42 -6.50
CA GLY A 82 8.75 -20.43 -5.58
C GLY A 82 9.32 -20.30 -4.17
N GLN A 83 10.60 -19.95 -4.03
CA GLN A 83 11.20 -19.76 -2.70
C GLN A 83 10.59 -18.58 -1.95
N GLN A 84 10.25 -17.51 -2.68
CA GLN A 84 9.67 -16.30 -2.09
C GLN A 84 8.31 -16.59 -1.44
N PHE A 85 7.48 -17.43 -2.07
CA PHE A 85 6.15 -17.76 -1.55
C PHE A 85 6.17 -18.39 -0.16
N ALA A 86 7.09 -19.31 0.09
CA ALA A 86 7.21 -19.92 1.41
C ALA A 86 7.71 -18.94 2.49
N MET A 87 8.60 -18.01 2.13
CA MET A 87 9.04 -16.96 3.04
C MET A 87 7.87 -16.03 3.39
N PHE A 88 7.10 -15.60 2.40
CA PHE A 88 5.95 -14.74 2.59
C PHE A 88 4.87 -15.40 3.42
N GLU A 89 4.55 -16.68 3.20
CA GLU A 89 3.55 -17.40 4.00
C GLU A 89 3.94 -17.43 5.50
N ALA A 90 5.21 -17.72 5.80
CA ALA A 90 5.69 -17.75 7.18
C ALA A 90 5.68 -16.36 7.83
N GLN A 91 6.03 -15.31 7.09
CA GLN A 91 5.98 -13.93 7.57
C GLN A 91 4.54 -13.47 7.81
N SER A 92 3.64 -13.71 6.85
CA SER A 92 2.23 -13.33 6.95
C SER A 92 1.55 -13.94 8.16
N LYS A 93 1.78 -15.23 8.45
CA LYS A 93 1.22 -15.89 9.65
C LYS A 93 1.64 -15.19 10.95
N LYS A 94 2.89 -14.75 11.03
CA LYS A 94 3.40 -14.03 12.21
C LYS A 94 2.79 -12.65 12.35
N ILE A 95 2.73 -11.91 11.24
CA ILE A 95 2.19 -10.55 11.21
C ILE A 95 0.70 -10.55 11.58
N VAL A 96 -0.09 -11.43 10.96
CA VAL A 96 -1.53 -11.55 11.22
C VAL A 96 -1.77 -11.90 12.69
N ALA A 97 -1.04 -12.87 13.25
CA ALA A 97 -1.20 -13.24 14.65
C ALA A 97 -0.85 -12.10 15.61
N GLN A 98 0.17 -11.29 15.31
CA GLN A 98 0.50 -10.10 16.10
C GLN A 98 -0.59 -9.04 16.01
N GLU A 99 -1.09 -8.77 14.81
CA GLU A 99 -2.15 -7.79 14.57
C GLU A 99 -3.47 -8.19 15.26
N GLU A 100 -3.85 -9.46 15.19
CA GLU A 100 -5.01 -10.00 15.88
C GLU A 100 -4.91 -9.83 17.40
N ARG A 101 -3.72 -10.05 17.98
CA ARG A 101 -3.48 -9.84 19.41
C ARG A 101 -3.66 -8.38 19.81
N VAL A 102 -3.07 -7.44 19.05
CA VAL A 102 -3.20 -6.00 19.30
C VAL A 102 -4.66 -5.57 19.24
N LYS A 103 -5.38 -6.00 18.20
CA LYS A 103 -6.83 -5.69 18.06
C LYS A 103 -7.67 -6.29 19.19
N ALA A 104 -7.33 -7.49 19.65
CA ALA A 104 -8.03 -8.11 20.78
C ALA A 104 -7.81 -7.34 22.09
N GLU A 105 -6.57 -6.92 22.36
CA GLU A 105 -6.23 -6.07 23.52
C GLU A 105 -6.94 -4.72 23.45
N GLU A 106 -6.93 -4.05 22.28
CA GLU A 106 -7.66 -2.82 22.05
C GLU A 106 -9.17 -2.99 22.28
N PHE A 107 -9.75 -4.09 21.78
CA PHE A 107 -11.16 -4.41 21.98
C PHE A 107 -11.50 -4.60 23.46
N ILE A 108 -10.67 -5.32 24.21
CA ILE A 108 -10.84 -5.50 25.66
C ILE A 108 -10.76 -4.14 26.36
N ASN A 109 -9.77 -3.31 26.04
CA ASN A 109 -9.61 -1.98 26.61
C ASN A 109 -10.84 -1.11 26.32
N ARG A 110 -11.32 -1.09 25.07
CA ARG A 110 -12.53 -0.38 24.67
C ARG A 110 -13.78 -0.87 25.40
N ARG A 111 -13.87 -2.17 25.68
CA ARG A 111 -14.98 -2.75 26.44
C ARG A 111 -14.94 -2.31 27.91
N VAL A 112 -13.75 -2.34 28.51
CA VAL A 112 -13.54 -1.88 29.91
C VAL A 112 -13.84 -0.39 30.04
N THR A 113 -13.38 0.45 29.10
CA THR A 113 -13.68 1.89 29.12
C THR A 113 -15.17 2.16 28.94
N LYS A 114 -15.85 1.44 28.04
CA LYS A 114 -17.30 1.57 27.86
C LYS A 114 -18.08 1.21 29.13
N GLN A 115 -17.74 0.11 29.80
CA GLN A 115 -18.37 -0.27 31.07
C GLN A 115 -18.19 0.79 32.19
N LYS A 116 -17.10 1.56 32.17
CA LYS A 116 -16.87 2.65 33.12
C LYS A 116 -17.69 3.92 32.80
N ASN A 117 -18.06 4.12 31.54
CA ASN A 117 -18.56 5.39 31.01
C ASN A 117 -20.07 5.39 30.74
N ASP A 118 -20.87 4.49 31.34
CA ASP A 118 -22.31 4.42 31.09
C ASP A 118 -23.01 5.77 31.38
N SER A 119 -23.30 6.51 30.30
CA SER A 119 -24.15 7.70 30.16
C SER A 119 -24.12 8.73 31.29
N ILE A 120 -22.99 9.44 31.46
CA ILE A 120 -22.85 10.53 32.44
C ILE A 120 -22.67 11.92 31.79
N LEU A 121 -22.32 12.00 30.50
CA LEU A 121 -21.91 13.26 29.85
C LEU A 121 -22.92 14.42 29.99
N LEU A 122 -24.21 14.16 29.72
CA LEU A 122 -25.25 15.20 29.82
C LEU A 122 -25.41 15.69 31.27
N ASN A 123 -25.36 14.78 32.24
CA ASN A 123 -25.47 15.13 33.66
C ASN A 123 -24.21 15.88 34.13
N ASP A 124 -23.02 15.46 33.68
CA ASP A 124 -21.75 16.15 33.95
C ASP A 124 -21.77 17.57 33.38
N LEU A 125 -22.27 17.77 32.16
CA LEU A 125 -22.41 19.10 31.54
C LEU A 125 -23.37 20.01 32.31
N VAL A 126 -24.51 19.48 32.76
CA VAL A 126 -25.46 20.24 33.58
C VAL A 126 -24.82 20.63 34.92
N LYS A 127 -24.09 19.71 35.56
CA LYS A 127 -23.35 20.00 36.80
C LYS A 127 -22.26 21.06 36.60
N LEU A 128 -21.50 20.98 35.51
CA LEU A 128 -20.52 22.00 35.16
C LEU A 128 -21.20 23.36 34.91
N GLN A 129 -22.31 23.39 34.18
CA GLN A 129 -23.05 24.64 33.93
C GLN A 129 -23.56 25.26 35.25
N GLN A 130 -24.09 24.44 36.17
CA GLN A 130 -24.54 24.89 37.49
C GLN A 130 -23.38 25.42 38.33
N ALA A 131 -22.25 24.71 38.36
CA ALA A 131 -21.04 25.16 39.06
C ALA A 131 -20.51 26.50 38.52
N HIS A 132 -20.67 26.77 37.22
CA HIS A 132 -20.38 28.07 36.61
C HIS A 132 -21.31 29.17 37.08
N ALA A 133 -22.62 28.91 37.06
CA ALA A 133 -23.61 29.88 37.49
C ALA A 133 -23.45 30.27 38.97
N GLU A 134 -23.04 29.32 39.81
CA GLU A 134 -22.85 29.51 41.25
C GLU A 134 -21.44 30.01 41.63
N ASN A 135 -20.51 30.17 40.68
CA ASN A 135 -19.08 30.44 40.91
C ASN A 135 -18.39 29.45 41.88
N LYS A 136 -18.92 28.23 42.03
CA LYS A 136 -18.37 27.17 42.90
C LYS A 136 -17.41 26.28 42.10
N ILE A 137 -16.21 26.82 41.85
CA ILE A 137 -15.20 26.19 40.98
C ILE A 137 -14.47 25.02 41.67
N ASP A 138 -14.48 24.98 43.01
CA ASP A 138 -13.67 24.04 43.81
C ASP A 138 -14.38 22.78 44.30
N SER A 139 -15.61 22.50 43.85
CA SER A 139 -16.31 21.27 44.25
C SER A 139 -15.51 20.03 43.80
N GLU A 140 -15.36 19.04 44.69
CA GLU A 140 -14.64 17.79 44.42
C GLU A 140 -15.20 17.08 43.17
N GLU A 141 -16.52 17.09 43.00
CA GLU A 141 -17.18 16.52 41.81
C GLU A 141 -16.76 17.22 40.51
N VAL A 142 -16.58 18.54 40.54
CA VAL A 142 -16.15 19.32 39.36
C VAL A 142 -14.70 19.00 38.99
N ARG A 143 -13.85 18.71 39.98
CA ARG A 143 -12.47 18.27 39.76
C ARG A 143 -12.40 16.87 39.15
N GLU A 144 -13.21 15.93 39.62
CA GLU A 144 -13.30 14.59 39.03
C GLU A 144 -13.80 14.63 37.58
N ILE A 145 -14.83 15.44 37.31
CA ILE A 145 -15.35 15.67 35.96
C ILE A 145 -14.25 16.28 35.08
N ARG A 146 -13.49 17.23 35.60
CA ARG A 146 -12.38 17.88 34.90
C ARG A 146 -11.26 16.91 34.52
N GLU A 147 -10.88 16.01 35.43
CA GLU A 147 -9.89 14.97 35.14
C GLU A 147 -10.38 13.97 34.08
N ARG A 148 -11.66 13.62 34.11
CA ARG A 148 -12.29 12.73 33.12
C ARG A 148 -12.23 13.29 31.70
N TYR A 149 -12.42 14.60 31.53
CA TYR A 149 -12.43 15.27 30.23
C TYR A 149 -11.12 16.04 29.91
N GLY A 150 -10.14 16.03 30.82
CA GLY A 150 -8.81 16.62 30.60
C GLY A 150 -8.78 18.16 30.50
N ILE A 151 -9.70 18.86 31.16
CA ILE A 151 -9.81 20.32 31.06
C ILE A 151 -8.90 21.00 32.08
N GLN A 152 -8.27 22.13 31.77
CA GLN A 152 -7.43 22.87 32.73
C GLN A 152 -8.05 24.18 33.24
N GLU A 153 -8.96 24.78 32.49
CA GLU A 153 -9.57 26.06 32.85
C GLU A 153 -11.06 26.03 32.59
N PHE A 154 -11.80 26.78 33.40
CA PHE A 154 -13.25 26.78 33.35
C PHE A 154 -13.74 28.00 32.57
N THR A 155 -13.51 27.95 31.26
CA THR A 155 -13.99 28.96 30.31
C THR A 155 -15.16 28.42 29.49
N PRO A 156 -16.04 29.30 28.97
CA PRO A 156 -17.07 28.91 28.00
C PRO A 156 -16.48 28.22 26.76
N GLU A 157 -15.23 28.50 26.42
CA GLU A 157 -14.51 27.88 25.30
C GLU A 157 -14.07 26.44 25.62
N SER A 158 -13.65 26.17 26.86
CA SER A 158 -13.34 24.83 27.35
C SER A 158 -14.57 23.91 27.42
N LEU A 159 -15.78 24.45 27.60
CA LEU A 159 -17.02 23.67 27.49
C LEU A 159 -17.36 23.33 26.03
N LYS A 160 -17.07 24.26 25.10
CA LYS A 160 -17.23 24.01 23.66
C LYS A 160 -16.26 22.94 23.16
N SER A 161 -15.07 22.81 23.74
CA SER A 161 -14.10 21.77 23.35
C SER A 161 -14.57 20.35 23.71
N ILE A 162 -15.34 20.16 24.80
CA ILE A 162 -15.94 18.84 25.13
C ILE A 162 -16.89 18.37 24.03
N LEU A 163 -17.66 19.30 23.48
CA LEU A 163 -18.66 19.06 22.45
C LEU A 163 -18.09 19.24 21.03
N GLN A 164 -16.77 19.34 20.89
CA GLN A 164 -16.15 19.43 19.59
C GLN A 164 -16.32 18.10 18.86
N LEU A 165 -17.05 18.16 17.75
CA LEU A 165 -17.27 17.01 16.88
C LEU A 165 -16.19 16.98 15.82
N ASP A 166 -15.68 15.78 15.52
CA ASP A 166 -14.75 15.53 14.41
C ASP A 166 -15.34 15.95 13.05
N LEU A 167 -16.67 16.11 12.96
CA LEU A 167 -17.34 16.61 11.76
C LEU A 167 -16.95 18.05 11.42
N LYS A 168 -16.71 18.91 12.43
CA LYS A 168 -16.35 20.31 12.19
C LYS A 168 -14.92 20.44 11.66
N SER A 169 -13.98 19.71 12.24
CA SER A 169 -12.59 19.67 11.72
C SER A 169 -12.54 19.07 10.32
N LEU A 170 -13.34 18.02 10.06
CA LEU A 170 -13.46 17.44 8.73
C LEU A 170 -14.05 18.43 7.72
N GLU A 171 -15.05 19.23 8.11
CA GLU A 171 -15.63 20.29 7.26
C GLU A 171 -14.60 21.38 6.94
N GLU A 172 -13.82 21.82 7.95
CA GLU A 172 -12.71 22.76 7.74
C GLU A 172 -11.66 22.20 6.79
N ASP A 173 -11.29 20.93 6.91
CA ASP A 173 -10.33 20.29 6.01
C ASP A 173 -10.88 20.15 4.59
N LEU A 174 -12.16 19.81 4.43
CA LEU A 174 -12.81 19.74 3.12
C LEU A 174 -12.89 21.12 2.45
N THR A 175 -13.20 22.18 3.20
CA THR A 175 -13.23 23.55 2.67
C THR A 175 -11.83 24.05 2.29
N ARG A 176 -10.79 23.69 3.06
CA ARG A 176 -9.38 23.96 2.72
C ARG A 176 -8.95 23.21 1.45
N GLN A 177 -9.28 21.92 1.35
CA GLN A 177 -8.99 21.13 0.14
C GLN A 177 -9.70 21.69 -1.09
N ARG A 178 -10.99 22.03 -0.95
CA ARG A 178 -11.78 22.62 -2.03
C ARG A 178 -11.22 23.96 -2.49
N SER A 179 -10.93 24.87 -1.57
CA SER A 179 -10.36 26.18 -1.90
C SER A 179 -8.98 26.05 -2.57
N SER A 180 -8.16 25.08 -2.14
CA SER A 180 -6.87 24.79 -2.77
C SER A 180 -7.03 24.29 -4.21
N ILE A 181 -7.98 23.39 -4.46
CA ILE A 181 -8.29 22.88 -5.80
C ILE A 181 -8.81 24.02 -6.70
N GLU A 182 -9.75 24.82 -6.20
CA GLU A 182 -10.32 25.95 -6.94
C GLU A 182 -9.25 27.00 -7.27
N ALA A 183 -8.34 27.30 -6.33
CA ALA A 183 -7.23 28.22 -6.56
C ALA A 183 -6.30 27.75 -7.70
N VAL A 184 -5.86 26.48 -7.67
CA VAL A 184 -5.00 25.92 -8.74
C VAL A 184 -5.74 25.88 -10.08
N ALA A 185 -7.02 25.51 -10.07
CA ALA A 185 -7.82 25.45 -11.29
C ALA A 185 -7.98 26.83 -11.94
N ASN A 186 -8.30 27.85 -11.14
CA ASN A 186 -8.45 29.23 -11.60
C ASN A 186 -7.13 29.81 -12.11
N GLU A 187 -6.03 29.57 -11.40
CA GLU A 187 -4.70 30.03 -11.78
C GLU A 187 -4.23 29.36 -13.09
N LEU A 188 -4.44 28.04 -13.22
CA LEU A 188 -4.17 27.33 -14.45
C LEU A 188 -5.06 27.83 -15.61
N GLN A 189 -6.34 28.07 -15.36
CA GLN A 189 -7.25 28.60 -16.38
C GLN A 189 -6.80 29.99 -16.85
N GLY A 190 -6.35 30.84 -15.93
CA GLY A 190 -5.76 32.14 -16.25
C GLY A 190 -4.51 32.03 -17.11
N LEU A 191 -3.56 31.16 -16.75
CA LEU A 191 -2.35 30.92 -17.54
C LEU A 191 -2.64 30.25 -18.90
N MET A 192 -3.72 29.48 -19.01
CA MET A 192 -4.13 28.86 -20.28
C MET A 192 -4.87 29.83 -21.22
N ALA A 193 -5.43 30.92 -20.69
CA ALA A 193 -6.08 31.96 -21.48
C ALA A 193 -5.06 32.91 -22.14
N ASP A 194 -3.98 33.24 -21.42
CA ASP A 194 -2.94 34.18 -21.87
C ASP A 194 -1.60 33.47 -22.11
N GLU A 195 -1.26 33.20 -23.37
CA GLU A 195 -0.02 32.47 -23.73
C GLU A 195 1.26 33.23 -23.33
N ALA A 196 1.27 34.56 -23.43
CA ALA A 196 2.42 35.39 -23.01
C ALA A 196 2.69 35.28 -21.51
N ARG A 197 1.62 35.31 -20.70
CA ARG A 197 1.69 35.18 -19.23
C ARG A 197 2.16 33.78 -18.80
N ALA A 198 1.77 32.74 -19.54
CA ALA A 198 2.28 31.40 -19.33
C ALA A 198 3.79 31.29 -19.63
N ASP A 199 4.26 31.88 -20.73
CA ASP A 199 5.67 31.84 -21.09
C ASP A 199 6.53 32.67 -20.11
N GLU A 200 6.05 33.83 -19.64
CA GLU A 200 6.69 34.61 -18.56
C GLU A 200 6.75 33.84 -17.24
N TYR A 201 5.66 33.18 -16.86
CA TYR A 201 5.62 32.35 -15.66
C TYR A 201 6.61 31.18 -15.76
N LEU A 202 6.69 30.51 -16.91
CA LEU A 202 7.67 29.44 -17.15
C LEU A 202 9.12 29.95 -17.14
N ALA A 203 9.36 31.14 -17.68
CA ALA A 203 10.67 31.80 -17.63
C ALA A 203 11.07 32.11 -16.18
N SER A 204 10.14 32.57 -15.33
CA SER A 204 10.39 32.79 -13.89
C SER A 204 10.78 31.50 -13.14
N LYS A 205 10.41 30.33 -13.67
CA LYS A 205 10.76 29.01 -13.12
C LYS A 205 11.98 28.38 -13.78
N GLY A 206 12.66 29.09 -14.68
CA GLY A 206 13.92 28.66 -15.31
C GLY A 206 13.75 27.86 -16.60
N ILE A 207 12.63 28.00 -17.31
CA ILE A 207 12.39 27.34 -18.60
C ILE A 207 12.40 28.40 -19.71
N GLU A 208 13.55 28.58 -20.34
CA GLU A 208 13.78 29.62 -21.36
C GLU A 208 13.21 29.23 -22.75
N ASN A 209 13.15 27.93 -23.07
CA ASN A 209 12.56 27.41 -24.32
C ASN A 209 11.04 27.21 -24.22
N ALA A 210 10.34 28.11 -23.54
CA ALA A 210 8.90 28.01 -23.36
C ALA A 210 8.16 28.10 -24.69
N ALA A 211 8.55 29.00 -25.60
CA ALA A 211 7.88 29.28 -26.87
C ALA A 211 7.82 28.09 -27.84
N GLU A 212 8.86 27.26 -27.90
CA GLU A 212 9.01 26.17 -28.90
C GLU A 212 8.28 24.88 -28.49
N MET A 213 7.81 24.78 -27.26
CA MET A 213 7.18 23.57 -26.74
C MET A 213 5.77 23.35 -27.28
N LYS A 214 5.42 22.07 -27.50
CA LYS A 214 4.05 21.66 -27.81
C LYS A 214 3.09 22.08 -26.69
N LYS A 215 1.88 22.54 -27.05
CA LYS A 215 0.84 23.05 -26.13
C LYS A 215 0.55 22.13 -24.93
N HIS A 216 0.49 20.81 -25.13
CA HIS A 216 0.26 19.86 -24.04
C HIS A 216 1.46 19.72 -23.08
N THR A 217 2.68 19.84 -23.59
CA THR A 217 3.91 19.83 -22.79
C THR A 217 3.98 21.07 -21.90
N LYS A 218 3.71 22.26 -22.47
CA LYS A 218 3.60 23.51 -21.70
C LYS A 218 2.56 23.38 -20.57
N LYS A 219 1.35 22.90 -20.91
CA LYS A 219 0.26 22.68 -19.94
C LYS A 219 0.65 21.73 -18.79
N ASN A 220 1.35 20.64 -19.09
CA ASN A 220 1.78 19.68 -18.07
C ASN A 220 2.87 20.26 -17.16
N ILE A 221 3.78 21.06 -17.71
CA ILE A 221 4.83 21.71 -16.93
C ILE A 221 4.22 22.78 -16.01
N LEU A 222 3.33 23.62 -16.54
CA LEU A 222 2.57 24.59 -15.74
C LEU A 222 1.85 23.92 -14.56
N ARG A 223 1.15 22.80 -14.81
CA ARG A 223 0.50 22.00 -13.76
C ARG A 223 1.47 21.56 -12.67
N LYS A 224 2.63 21.02 -13.05
CA LYS A 224 3.64 20.53 -12.09
C LYS A 224 4.18 21.66 -11.22
N HIS A 225 4.45 22.83 -11.81
CA HIS A 225 4.93 23.98 -11.05
C HIS A 225 3.85 24.55 -10.12
N LEU A 226 2.61 24.70 -10.59
CA LEU A 226 1.49 25.17 -9.77
C LEU A 226 1.19 24.22 -8.59
N LEU A 227 1.20 22.90 -8.83
CA LEU A 227 1.04 21.91 -7.75
C LEU A 227 2.16 22.01 -6.73
N ARG A 228 3.42 22.14 -7.20
CA ARG A 228 4.59 22.27 -6.34
C ARG A 228 4.58 23.55 -5.50
N GLU A 229 4.10 24.66 -6.03
CA GLU A 229 4.02 25.93 -5.28
C GLU A 229 2.94 25.92 -4.20
N LYS A 230 1.80 25.29 -4.48
CA LYS A 230 0.69 25.19 -3.54
C LYS A 230 0.83 24.01 -2.57
N ASN A 231 1.96 23.29 -2.61
CA ASN A 231 2.24 22.09 -1.82
C ASN A 231 1.10 21.05 -1.88
N LEU A 232 0.54 20.88 -3.09
CA LEU A 232 -0.43 19.82 -3.41
C LEU A 232 0.28 18.61 -4.03
#